data_AF-A0AAV7FLC4-F1
#
_entry.id   AF-A0AAV7FLC4-F1
#
_cell.length_a   1.000
_cell.length_b   1.000
_cell.length_c   1.000
_cell.angle_alpha   90.00
_cell.angle_beta   90.00
_cell.angle_gamma   90.00
#
_symmetry.space_group_name_H-M   'P 1'
#
loop_
_entity.id
_entity.type
_entity.pdbx_description
1 polymer ?
#
loop_
_entity_poly.entity_id
_entity_poly.type
_entity_poly.pdbx_seq_one_letter_code
_entity_poly.pdbx_strand_id
1 'polypeptide(L)'
;MAPAIPVDQRKDRISARVWIYLLLLTLQYGAQPLFSKRFVGKEVIVTSAVLACEVAKVFCALILLAKEGSLKKLFNQWTLIGSLTASGLPAAIYALQNSLLQISYKNLDSLTFSILNQTKLFFTAIFTYLILGQKQSVQQVGALTLLIIAAILLSVGEGSSKGSGEKNADQVLFYGIVPVLVASVLSGLASSLCQWASQVKKHTSYLMTIEMSVVGSLCLLASLCKSPDGMAIKKHGFFYGWTPWTLVPVIFNAVGGILVGLVTAHAGGVRKESR
;
A
#
# COMPACT_ATOMS: atom_id res chain seq x y z
N MET A 1 30.47 -25.56 -40.29
CA MET A 1 30.75 -25.32 -38.86
C MET A 1 31.47 -23.98 -38.78
N ALA A 2 30.70 -22.92 -38.59
CA ALA A 2 31.14 -21.53 -38.49
C ALA A 2 30.33 -20.90 -37.33
N PRO A 3 30.90 -19.93 -36.61
CA PRO A 3 30.83 -19.86 -35.16
C PRO A 3 29.46 -19.41 -34.63
N ALA A 4 29.10 -19.97 -33.48
CA ALA A 4 27.94 -19.58 -32.71
C ALA A 4 27.99 -18.07 -32.40
N ILE A 5 26.93 -17.38 -32.78
CA ILE A 5 26.66 -16.01 -32.38
C ILE A 5 26.69 -15.97 -30.84
N PRO A 6 27.52 -15.14 -30.20
CA PRO A 6 27.55 -15.06 -28.75
C PRO A 6 26.18 -14.58 -28.26
N VAL A 7 25.60 -15.36 -27.34
CA VAL A 7 24.36 -15.04 -26.65
C VAL A 7 24.57 -13.69 -25.96
N ASP A 8 23.96 -12.68 -26.58
CA ASP A 8 23.92 -11.30 -26.17
C ASP A 8 23.72 -11.19 -24.65
N GLN A 9 24.65 -10.48 -24.00
CA GLN A 9 24.57 -10.07 -22.60
C GLN A 9 23.41 -9.09 -22.43
N ARG A 10 22.17 -9.59 -22.47
CA ARG A 10 20.99 -8.83 -22.09
C ARG A 10 20.89 -8.84 -20.56
N LYS A 11 21.88 -8.20 -19.92
CA LYS A 11 21.83 -7.88 -18.49
C LYS A 11 20.72 -6.86 -18.34
N ASP A 12 19.55 -7.31 -17.88
CA ASP A 12 18.33 -6.53 -17.67
C ASP A 12 18.63 -5.18 -17.01
N ARG A 13 18.84 -4.15 -17.82
CA ARG A 13 18.92 -2.77 -17.34
C ARG A 13 17.49 -2.38 -17.01
N ILE A 14 17.14 -2.49 -15.73
CA ILE A 14 16.04 -1.72 -15.15
C ILE A 14 16.17 -0.30 -15.71
N SER A 15 15.18 0.13 -16.50
CA SER A 15 15.20 1.42 -17.17
C SER A 15 15.49 2.52 -16.14
N ALA A 16 16.36 3.48 -16.45
CA ALA A 16 16.73 4.58 -15.55
C ALA A 16 15.50 5.29 -14.95
N ARG A 17 14.39 5.30 -15.69
CA ARG A 17 13.09 5.81 -15.24
C ARG A 17 12.54 5.08 -14.02
N VAL A 18 12.67 3.76 -13.95
CA VAL A 18 12.20 2.96 -12.80
C VAL A 18 13.03 3.28 -11.55
N TRP A 19 14.34 3.46 -11.68
CA TRP A 19 15.19 3.89 -10.57
C TRP A 19 14.83 5.28 -10.05
N ILE A 20 14.53 6.22 -10.95
CA ILE A 20 14.04 7.55 -10.58
C ILE A 20 12.71 7.44 -9.82
N TYR A 21 11.75 6.63 -10.32
CA TYR A 21 10.47 6.45 -9.63
C TYR A 21 10.64 5.78 -8.27
N LEU A 22 11.52 4.78 -8.13
CA LEU A 22 11.82 4.13 -6.86
C LEU A 22 12.47 5.09 -5.86
N LEU A 23 13.40 5.94 -6.31
CA LEU A 23 14.04 6.94 -5.46
C LEU A 23 13.05 8.00 -4.99
N LEU A 24 12.23 8.53 -5.90
CA LEU A 24 11.17 9.48 -5.57
C LEU A 24 10.15 8.87 -4.61
N LEU A 25 9.75 7.62 -4.84
CA LEU A 25 8.82 6.89 -3.98
C LEU A 25 9.40 6.69 -2.59
N THR A 26 10.69 6.34 -2.49
CA THR A 26 11.37 6.13 -1.20
C THR A 26 11.46 7.44 -0.40
N LEU A 27 11.83 8.53 -1.06
CA LEU A 27 11.85 9.87 -0.46
C LEU A 27 10.45 10.29 -0.02
N GLN A 28 9.43 10.00 -0.84
CA GLN A 28 8.04 10.33 -0.53
C GLN A 28 7.52 9.54 0.68
N TYR A 29 7.76 8.23 0.75
CA TYR A 29 7.36 7.43 1.91
C TYR A 29 8.11 7.84 3.19
N GLY A 30 9.39 8.22 3.09
CA GLY A 30 10.16 8.69 4.24
C GLY A 30 9.74 10.07 4.75
N ALA A 31 9.37 10.99 3.85
CA ALA A 31 8.98 12.35 4.21
C ALA A 31 7.49 12.48 4.59
N GLN A 32 6.61 11.56 4.16
CA GLN A 32 5.17 11.59 4.43
C GLN A 32 4.84 11.69 5.95
N PRO A 33 5.45 10.89 6.86
CA PRO A 33 5.17 11.00 8.29
C PRO A 33 5.65 12.33 8.90
N LEU A 34 6.78 12.87 8.42
CA LEU A 34 7.32 14.15 8.88
C LEU A 34 6.39 15.30 8.50
N PHE A 35 5.94 15.33 7.25
CA PHE A 35 4.98 16.32 6.78
C PHE A 35 3.63 16.18 7.45
N SER A 36 3.15 14.94 7.65
CA SER A 36 1.91 14.69 8.38
C SER A 36 2.00 15.22 9.82
N LYS A 37 3.07 14.89 10.56
CA LYS A 37 3.26 15.37 11.94
C LYS A 37 3.44 16.89 12.03
N ARG A 38 4.03 17.53 11.01
CA ARG A 38 4.30 18.96 11.00
C ARG A 38 3.08 19.80 10.60
N PHE A 39 2.27 19.31 9.66
CA PHE A 39 1.22 20.11 9.02
C PHE A 39 -0.20 19.65 9.34
N VAL A 40 -0.40 18.42 9.84
CA VAL A 40 -1.72 17.95 10.31
C VAL A 40 -1.84 18.26 11.79
N GLY A 41 -2.72 19.22 12.13
CA GLY A 41 -3.05 19.53 13.51
C GLY A 41 -3.72 18.34 14.20
N LYS A 42 -3.55 18.22 15.53
CA LYS A 42 -4.17 17.13 16.33
C LYS A 42 -5.71 17.11 16.26
N GLU A 43 -6.30 18.22 15.85
CA GLU A 43 -7.75 18.42 15.74
C GLU A 43 -8.32 17.96 14.39
N VAL A 44 -7.46 17.66 13.40
CA VAL A 44 -7.90 17.20 12.09
C VAL A 44 -8.48 15.80 12.22
N ILE A 45 -9.72 15.63 11.75
CA ILE A 45 -10.38 14.34 11.71
C ILE A 45 -9.65 13.44 10.71
N VAL A 46 -9.08 12.33 11.19
CA VAL A 46 -8.23 11.43 10.40
C VAL A 46 -8.94 10.93 9.15
N THR A 47 -10.21 10.51 9.26
CA THR A 47 -10.98 10.02 8.10
C THR A 47 -11.21 11.10 7.05
N SER A 48 -11.37 12.36 7.44
CA SER A 48 -11.52 13.49 6.49
C SER A 48 -10.25 13.68 5.67
N ALA A 49 -9.08 13.61 6.32
CA ALA A 49 -7.78 13.73 5.66
C ALA A 49 -7.51 12.56 4.72
N VAL A 50 -7.86 11.33 5.13
CA VAL A 50 -7.71 10.15 4.27
C VAL A 50 -8.63 10.23 3.05
N LEU A 51 -9.90 10.61 3.22
CA LEU A 51 -10.82 10.80 2.10
C LEU A 51 -10.33 11.86 1.12
N ALA A 52 -9.81 12.97 1.63
CA ALA A 52 -9.23 14.00 0.77
C ALA A 52 -7.97 13.51 0.02
N CYS A 53 -7.16 12.64 0.62
CA CYS A 53 -6.05 11.98 -0.07
C CYS A 53 -6.54 11.09 -1.22
N GLU A 54 -7.60 10.30 -1.01
CA GLU A 54 -8.19 9.48 -2.08
C GLU A 54 -8.77 10.33 -3.21
N VAL A 55 -9.48 11.41 -2.87
CA VAL A 55 -10.02 12.35 -3.86
C VAL A 55 -8.90 13.02 -4.65
N ALA A 56 -7.86 13.52 -3.98
CA ALA A 56 -6.70 14.12 -4.62
C ALA A 56 -5.97 13.14 -5.56
N LYS A 57 -5.83 11.87 -5.17
CA LYS A 57 -5.29 10.79 -6.02
C LYS A 57 -6.08 10.64 -7.31
N VAL A 58 -7.42 10.57 -7.21
CA VAL A 58 -8.30 10.44 -8.39
C VAL A 58 -8.15 11.67 -9.29
N PHE A 59 -8.18 12.88 -8.75
CA PHE A 59 -8.00 14.10 -9.53
C PHE A 59 -6.65 14.14 -10.25
N CYS A 60 -5.54 13.87 -9.55
CA CYS A 60 -4.22 13.84 -10.16
C CYS A 60 -4.11 12.75 -11.24
N ALA A 61 -4.66 11.56 -10.98
CA ALA A 61 -4.69 10.47 -11.97
C ALA A 61 -5.49 10.85 -13.21
N LEU A 62 -6.65 11.51 -13.06
CA LEU A 62 -7.47 12.01 -14.18
C LEU A 62 -6.73 13.08 -15.00
N ILE A 63 -6.03 14.02 -14.35
CA ILE A 63 -5.24 15.05 -15.04
C ILE A 63 -4.12 14.40 -15.87
N LEU A 64 -3.44 13.39 -15.33
CA LEU A 64 -2.39 12.67 -16.07
C LEU A 64 -2.97 11.87 -17.24
N LEU A 65 -4.11 11.21 -17.04
CA LEU A 65 -4.85 10.51 -18.10
C LEU A 65 -5.33 11.46 -19.21
N ALA A 66 -5.72 12.69 -18.85
CA ALA A 66 -6.07 13.75 -19.78
C ALA A 66 -4.87 14.17 -20.62
N LYS A 67 -3.71 14.35 -19.99
CA LYS A 67 -2.45 14.70 -20.69
C LYS A 67 -1.97 13.58 -21.62
N GLU A 68 -2.21 12.32 -21.29
CA GLU A 68 -1.89 11.17 -22.16
C GLU A 68 -2.91 10.95 -23.29
N GLY A 69 -4.01 11.74 -23.35
CA GLY A 69 -5.05 11.60 -24.38
C GLY A 69 -5.89 10.33 -24.27
N SER A 70 -5.75 9.58 -23.18
CA SER A 70 -6.35 8.25 -22.98
C SER A 70 -7.71 8.28 -22.26
N LEU A 71 -8.29 9.47 -22.04
CA LEU A 71 -9.59 9.63 -21.36
C LEU A 71 -10.73 8.88 -22.05
N LYS A 72 -10.77 8.86 -23.39
CA LYS A 72 -11.77 8.09 -24.14
C LYS A 72 -11.62 6.58 -23.91
N LYS A 73 -10.39 6.11 -23.72
CA LYS A 73 -10.08 4.70 -23.41
C LYS A 73 -10.50 4.35 -21.98
N LEU A 74 -10.33 5.28 -21.02
CA LEU A 74 -10.86 5.16 -19.66
C LEU A 74 -12.38 5.02 -19.70
N PHE A 75 -13.11 5.92 -20.34
CA PHE A 75 -14.58 5.88 -20.34
C PHE A 75 -15.15 4.60 -20.98
N ASN A 76 -14.44 4.04 -21.98
CA ASN A 76 -14.86 2.83 -22.68
C ASN A 76 -14.45 1.53 -21.97
N GLN A 77 -13.40 1.55 -21.14
CA GLN A 77 -12.93 0.40 -20.36
C GLN A 77 -13.42 0.40 -18.91
N TRP A 78 -13.83 1.56 -18.41
CA TRP A 78 -14.25 1.73 -17.03
C TRP A 78 -15.66 1.20 -16.84
N THR A 79 -15.76 0.07 -16.13
CA THR A 79 -17.03 -0.45 -15.62
C THR A 79 -16.87 -0.63 -14.12
N LEU A 80 -17.77 0.00 -13.35
CA LEU A 80 -17.76 -0.10 -11.88
C LEU A 80 -17.74 -1.57 -11.40
N ILE A 81 -18.40 -2.47 -12.15
CA ILE A 81 -18.46 -3.90 -11.86
C ILE A 81 -17.12 -4.59 -12.19
N GLY A 82 -16.47 -4.23 -13.30
CA GLY A 82 -15.15 -4.74 -13.68
C GLY A 82 -14.03 -4.30 -12.73
N SER A 83 -14.18 -3.11 -12.17
CA SER A 83 -13.32 -2.54 -11.13
C SER A 83 -13.52 -3.23 -9.78
N LEU A 84 -14.77 -3.39 -9.35
CA LEU A 84 -15.10 -4.03 -8.08
C LEU A 84 -14.73 -5.53 -8.08
N THR A 85 -14.83 -6.20 -9.22
CA THR A 85 -14.40 -7.61 -9.34
C THR A 85 -12.88 -7.78 -9.32
N ALA A 86 -12.11 -6.84 -9.90
CA ALA A 86 -10.65 -6.91 -9.92
C ALA A 86 -10.01 -6.42 -8.62
N SER A 87 -10.52 -5.30 -8.09
CA SER A 87 -9.93 -4.56 -6.99
C SER A 87 -10.70 -4.75 -5.68
N GLY A 88 -11.95 -5.22 -5.72
CA GLY A 88 -12.78 -5.44 -4.53
C GLY A 88 -12.30 -6.60 -3.66
N LEU A 89 -11.79 -7.69 -4.24
CA LEU A 89 -11.22 -8.79 -3.45
C LEU A 89 -9.95 -8.32 -2.69
N PRO A 90 -8.93 -7.71 -3.32
CA PRO A 90 -7.82 -7.09 -2.60
C PRO A 90 -8.27 -6.06 -1.55
N ALA A 91 -9.24 -5.20 -1.87
CA ALA A 91 -9.75 -4.19 -0.94
C ALA A 91 -10.43 -4.82 0.30
N ALA A 92 -11.25 -5.86 0.12
CA ALA A 92 -11.88 -6.58 1.22
C ALA A 92 -10.83 -7.26 2.12
N ILE A 93 -9.81 -7.88 1.52
CA ILE A 93 -8.70 -8.49 2.27
C ILE A 93 -7.92 -7.42 3.04
N TYR A 94 -7.63 -6.25 2.44
CA TYR A 94 -6.97 -5.15 3.13
C TYR A 94 -7.81 -4.58 4.28
N ALA A 95 -9.14 -4.45 4.11
CA ALA A 95 -10.03 -3.99 5.16
C ALA A 95 -10.05 -4.96 6.36
N LEU A 96 -10.11 -6.27 6.09
CA LEU A 96 -10.04 -7.30 7.11
C LEU A 96 -8.67 -7.30 7.81
N GLN A 97 -7.60 -7.23 7.03
CA GLN A 97 -6.23 -7.11 7.54
C GLN A 97 -6.10 -5.92 8.50
N ASN A 98 -6.55 -4.73 8.08
CA ASN A 98 -6.47 -3.52 8.90
C ASN A 98 -7.28 -3.65 10.20
N SER A 99 -8.40 -4.36 10.17
CA SER A 99 -9.20 -4.62 11.37
C SER A 99 -8.46 -5.54 12.35
N LEU A 100 -7.86 -6.62 11.84
CA LEU A 100 -7.06 -7.55 12.65
C LEU A 100 -5.81 -6.88 13.25
N LEU A 101 -5.12 -6.02 12.48
CA LEU A 101 -3.99 -5.24 12.99
C LEU A 101 -4.40 -4.31 14.13
N GLN A 102 -5.56 -3.66 14.03
CA GLN A 102 -6.08 -2.81 15.11
C GLN A 102 -6.39 -3.61 16.38
N ILE A 103 -6.92 -4.82 16.25
CA ILE A 103 -7.16 -5.72 17.37
C ILE A 103 -5.82 -6.08 18.04
N SER A 104 -4.82 -6.49 17.26
CA SER A 104 -3.50 -6.83 17.78
C SER A 104 -2.78 -5.66 18.44
N TYR A 105 -2.84 -4.46 17.85
CA TYR A 105 -2.17 -3.26 18.39
C TYR A 105 -2.70 -2.83 19.77
N LYS A 106 -3.96 -3.13 20.07
CA LYS A 106 -4.55 -2.86 21.40
C LYS A 106 -4.13 -3.91 22.44
N ASN A 107 -3.80 -5.12 22.00
CA ASN A 107 -3.54 -6.25 22.87
C ASN A 107 -2.04 -6.50 23.11
N LEU A 108 -1.18 -6.20 22.14
CA LEU A 108 0.27 -6.33 22.21
C LEU A 108 0.96 -5.02 22.62
N ASP A 109 2.15 -5.13 23.20
CA ASP A 109 3.07 -4.00 23.30
C ASP A 109 3.57 -3.60 21.90
N SER A 110 4.08 -2.38 21.79
CA SER A 110 4.43 -1.79 20.48
C SER A 110 5.60 -2.53 19.82
N LEU A 111 6.53 -3.07 20.62
CA LEU A 111 7.68 -3.80 20.09
C LEU A 111 7.24 -5.15 19.50
N THR A 112 6.51 -5.94 20.29
CA THR A 112 6.01 -7.25 19.85
C THR A 112 5.11 -7.12 18.62
N PHE A 113 4.20 -6.13 18.62
CA PHE A 113 3.34 -5.87 17.45
C PHE A 113 4.16 -5.57 16.19
N SER A 114 5.14 -4.68 16.28
CA SER A 114 5.93 -4.27 15.12
C SER A 114 6.78 -5.41 14.56
N ILE A 115 7.39 -6.23 15.42
CA ILE A 115 8.17 -7.41 14.99
C ILE A 115 7.26 -8.42 14.28
N LEU A 116 6.11 -8.75 14.86
CA LEU A 116 5.18 -9.72 14.26
C LEU A 116 4.59 -9.21 12.94
N ASN A 117 4.26 -7.93 12.85
CA ASN A 117 3.70 -7.32 11.64
C ASN A 117 4.68 -7.33 10.45
N GLN A 118 5.99 -7.44 10.69
CA GLN A 118 6.97 -7.52 9.60
C GLN A 118 7.05 -8.88 8.91
N THR A 119 6.52 -9.93 9.53
CA THR A 119 6.38 -11.25 8.90
C THR A 119 5.56 -11.18 7.61
N LYS A 120 4.77 -10.11 7.41
CA LYS A 120 4.10 -9.81 6.14
C LYS A 120 5.04 -9.81 4.92
N LEU A 121 6.31 -9.41 5.08
CA LEU A 121 7.28 -9.39 3.98
C LEU A 121 7.59 -10.81 3.50
N PHE A 122 7.71 -11.75 4.44
CA PHE A 122 7.90 -13.16 4.16
C PHE A 122 6.68 -13.76 3.44
N PHE A 123 5.46 -13.54 3.95
CA PHE A 123 4.25 -14.01 3.28
C PHE A 123 4.04 -13.37 1.90
N THR A 124 4.38 -12.10 1.74
CA THR A 124 4.33 -11.42 0.43
C THR A 124 5.24 -12.11 -0.57
N ALA A 125 6.46 -12.48 -0.17
CA ALA A 125 7.37 -13.24 -1.04
C ALA A 125 6.80 -14.61 -1.44
N ILE A 126 6.23 -15.35 -0.49
CA ILE A 126 5.58 -16.64 -0.75
C ILE A 126 4.41 -16.48 -1.73
N PHE A 127 3.46 -15.58 -1.47
CA PHE A 127 2.30 -15.42 -2.34
C PHE A 127 2.67 -14.84 -3.70
N THR A 128 3.71 -13.99 -3.79
CA THR A 128 4.23 -13.54 -5.08
C THR A 128 4.81 -14.70 -5.88
N TYR A 129 5.50 -15.63 -5.22
CA TYR A 129 5.97 -16.86 -5.86
C TYR A 129 4.80 -17.75 -6.31
N LEU A 130 3.81 -17.98 -5.45
CA LEU A 130 2.68 -18.88 -5.73
C LEU A 130 1.71 -18.33 -6.79
N ILE A 131 1.30 -17.06 -6.70
CA ILE A 131 0.27 -16.46 -7.56
C ILE A 131 0.88 -15.97 -8.88
N LEU A 132 2.06 -15.34 -8.84
CA LEU A 132 2.69 -14.77 -10.05
C LEU A 132 3.74 -15.70 -10.67
N GLY A 133 4.08 -16.83 -10.03
CA GLY A 133 5.11 -17.76 -10.53
C GLY A 133 6.52 -17.17 -10.56
N GLN A 134 6.74 -16.04 -9.85
CA GLN A 134 8.01 -15.32 -9.88
C GLN A 134 9.01 -16.00 -8.93
N LYS A 135 9.96 -16.74 -9.51
CA LYS A 135 11.08 -17.35 -8.77
C LYS A 135 11.99 -16.23 -8.23
N GLN A 136 12.25 -16.25 -6.92
CA GLN A 136 13.21 -15.34 -6.31
C GLN A 136 14.62 -15.91 -6.39
N SER A 137 15.60 -15.09 -6.80
CA SER A 137 17.01 -15.51 -6.79
C SER A 137 17.57 -15.56 -5.37
N VAL A 138 18.67 -16.30 -5.17
CA VAL A 138 19.36 -16.35 -3.86
C VAL A 138 19.74 -14.95 -3.36
N GLN A 139 20.14 -14.06 -4.28
CA GLN A 139 20.43 -12.66 -3.97
C GLN A 139 19.18 -11.89 -3.52
N GLN A 140 18.02 -12.11 -4.15
CA GLN A 140 16.76 -11.50 -3.75
C GLN A 140 16.27 -12.01 -2.40
N VAL A 141 16.45 -13.30 -2.12
CA VAL A 141 16.14 -13.89 -0.81
C VAL A 141 17.07 -13.30 0.26
N GLY A 142 18.37 -13.20 -0.02
CA GLY A 142 19.32 -12.53 0.89
C GLY A 142 18.94 -11.07 1.18
N ALA A 143 18.57 -10.31 0.15
CA ALA A 143 18.09 -8.93 0.31
C ALA A 143 16.78 -8.83 1.11
N LEU A 144 15.85 -9.77 0.91
CA LEU A 144 14.60 -9.84 1.67
C LEU A 144 14.88 -10.13 3.16
N THR A 145 15.77 -11.09 3.44
CA THR A 145 16.18 -11.40 4.82
C THR A 145 16.83 -10.20 5.49
N LEU A 146 17.74 -9.51 4.80
CA LEU A 146 18.36 -8.29 5.31
C LEU A 146 17.31 -7.20 5.60
N LEU A 147 16.32 -7.04 4.72
CA LEU A 147 15.23 -6.08 4.89
C LEU A 147 14.38 -6.38 6.13
N ILE A 148 14.06 -7.66 6.37
CA ILE A 148 13.33 -8.09 7.56
C ILE A 148 14.17 -7.82 8.81
N ILE A 149 15.46 -8.14 8.81
CA ILE A 149 16.35 -7.87 9.95
C ILE A 149 16.43 -6.36 10.24
N ALA A 150 16.65 -5.53 9.22
CA ALA A 150 16.74 -4.08 9.37
C ALA A 150 15.45 -3.50 9.96
N ALA A 151 14.30 -3.96 9.48
CA ALA A 151 13.02 -3.48 9.99
C ALA A 151 12.79 -3.96 11.44
N ILE A 152 13.19 -5.19 11.81
CA ILE A 152 13.10 -5.68 13.20
C ILE A 152 13.98 -4.81 14.11
N LEU A 153 15.22 -4.53 13.70
CA LEU A 153 16.15 -3.67 14.45
C LEU A 153 15.60 -2.26 14.64
N LEU A 154 14.99 -1.66 13.62
CA LEU A 154 14.32 -0.36 13.73
C LEU A 154 13.15 -0.40 14.73
N SER A 155 12.40 -1.50 14.79
CA SER A 155 11.26 -1.64 15.70
C SER A 155 11.67 -1.73 17.17
N VAL A 156 12.87 -2.27 17.47
CA VAL A 156 13.44 -2.30 18.83
C VAL A 156 13.67 -0.88 19.36
N GLY A 157 14.13 0.05 18.51
CA GLY A 157 14.34 1.45 18.91
C GLY A 157 13.05 2.22 19.23
N GLU A 158 11.90 1.79 18.71
CA GLU A 158 10.58 2.41 18.96
C GLU A 158 9.87 1.83 20.20
N GLY A 159 10.42 0.79 20.84
CA GLY A 159 9.76 -0.01 21.87
C GLY A 159 9.49 0.65 23.23
N SER A 160 9.88 1.91 23.46
CA SER A 160 9.73 2.56 24.77
C SER A 160 8.45 3.39 24.89
N SER A 161 7.27 2.74 24.97
CA SER A 161 6.11 3.29 25.72
C SER A 161 4.87 2.40 25.59
N LYS A 162 4.63 1.53 26.58
CA LYS A 162 3.31 1.17 27.13
C LYS A 162 3.52 0.14 28.23
N GLY A 163 3.25 0.54 29.48
CA GLY A 163 3.27 -0.37 30.62
C GLY A 163 2.25 -1.49 30.42
N SER A 164 2.74 -2.72 30.33
CA SER A 164 1.91 -3.92 30.34
C SER A 164 1.38 -4.12 31.76
N GLY A 165 0.14 -3.72 32.02
CA GLY A 165 -0.62 -4.35 33.11
C GLY A 165 -0.72 -5.85 32.84
N GLU A 166 -0.79 -6.68 33.89
CA GLU A 166 -0.95 -8.14 33.80
C GLU A 166 -2.10 -8.50 32.85
N LYS A 167 -1.77 -8.83 31.60
CA LYS A 167 -2.71 -9.44 30.65
C LYS A 167 -2.44 -10.93 30.66
N ASN A 168 -3.49 -11.72 30.79
CA ASN A 168 -3.40 -13.18 30.72
C ASN A 168 -2.70 -13.62 29.43
N ALA A 169 -1.79 -14.60 29.52
CA ALA A 169 -1.01 -15.10 28.40
C ALA A 169 -1.90 -15.55 27.23
N ASP A 170 -3.02 -16.20 27.53
CA ASP A 170 -4.01 -16.64 26.54
C ASP A 170 -4.64 -15.45 25.79
N GLN A 171 -4.91 -14.35 26.48
CA GLN A 171 -5.46 -13.14 25.86
C GLN A 171 -4.45 -12.48 24.91
N VAL A 172 -3.18 -12.42 25.31
CA VAL A 172 -2.09 -11.91 24.47
C VAL A 172 -1.90 -12.78 23.22
N LEU A 173 -1.99 -14.10 23.36
CA LEU A 173 -1.87 -15.03 22.25
C LEU A 173 -3.05 -14.92 21.27
N PHE A 174 -4.28 -15.10 21.76
CA PHE A 174 -5.48 -15.18 20.92
C PHE A 174 -5.95 -13.84 20.35
N TYR A 175 -5.77 -12.74 21.09
CA TYR A 175 -6.19 -11.40 20.65
C TYR A 175 -5.03 -10.50 20.20
N GLY A 176 -3.78 -10.94 20.43
CA GLY A 176 -2.58 -10.21 20.01
C GLY A 176 -1.87 -10.91 18.86
N ILE A 177 -1.27 -12.07 19.13
CA ILE A 177 -0.36 -12.77 18.21
C ILE A 177 -1.11 -13.40 17.03
N VAL A 178 -2.20 -14.14 17.27
CA VAL A 178 -2.94 -14.81 16.20
C VAL A 178 -3.48 -13.81 15.16
N PRO A 179 -4.14 -12.69 15.55
CA PRO A 179 -4.68 -11.76 14.57
C PRO A 179 -3.60 -11.04 13.74
N VAL A 180 -2.42 -10.74 14.29
CA VAL A 180 -1.33 -10.09 13.53
C VAL A 180 -0.69 -11.05 12.53
N LEU A 181 -0.59 -12.34 12.87
CA LEU A 181 -0.12 -13.36 11.93
C LEU A 181 -1.12 -13.55 10.79
N VAL A 182 -2.42 -13.67 11.09
CA VAL A 182 -3.47 -13.74 10.07
C VAL A 182 -3.47 -12.48 9.21
N ALA A 183 -3.34 -11.30 9.81
CA ALA A 183 -3.21 -10.05 9.08
C ALA A 183 -1.97 -10.03 8.15
N SER A 184 -0.85 -10.58 8.60
CA SER A 184 0.39 -10.65 7.81
C SER A 184 0.25 -11.59 6.60
N VAL A 185 -0.45 -12.71 6.75
CA VAL A 185 -0.82 -13.62 5.65
C VAL A 185 -1.73 -12.91 4.65
N LEU A 186 -2.81 -12.29 5.14
CA LEU A 186 -3.76 -11.53 4.32
C LEU A 186 -3.07 -10.38 3.58
N SER A 187 -2.09 -9.72 4.20
CA SER A 187 -1.26 -8.69 3.57
C SER A 187 -0.53 -9.20 2.34
N GLY A 188 0.13 -10.36 2.47
CA GLY A 188 0.89 -10.95 1.37
C GLY A 188 -0.04 -11.38 0.23
N LEU A 189 -1.19 -11.95 0.58
CA LEU A 189 -2.23 -12.32 -0.38
C LEU A 189 -2.81 -11.11 -1.11
N ALA A 190 -3.21 -10.05 -0.40
CA ALA A 190 -3.75 -8.83 -1.01
C ALA A 190 -2.73 -8.15 -1.93
N SER A 191 -1.48 -8.07 -1.49
CA SER A 191 -0.40 -7.42 -2.26
C SER A 191 -0.10 -8.16 -3.56
N SER A 192 -0.03 -9.49 -3.50
CA SER A 192 0.17 -10.33 -4.69
C SER A 192 -1.04 -10.34 -5.63
N LEU A 193 -2.28 -10.38 -5.10
CA LEU A 193 -3.50 -10.26 -5.90
C LEU A 193 -3.60 -8.90 -6.59
N CYS A 194 -3.25 -7.82 -5.89
CA CYS A 194 -3.17 -6.47 -6.45
C CYS A 194 -2.18 -6.42 -7.62
N GLN A 195 -0.98 -6.96 -7.42
CA GLN A 195 0.03 -7.04 -8.47
C GLN A 195 -0.43 -7.90 -9.67
N TRP A 196 -1.06 -9.04 -9.40
CA TRP A 196 -1.61 -9.92 -10.43
C TRP A 196 -2.72 -9.23 -11.24
N ALA A 197 -3.66 -8.55 -10.56
CA ALA A 197 -4.74 -7.82 -11.21
C ALA A 197 -4.22 -6.71 -12.14
N SER A 198 -3.17 -6.00 -11.69
CA SER A 198 -2.46 -5.00 -12.50
C SER A 198 -1.89 -5.59 -13.79
N GLN A 199 -1.28 -6.77 -13.69
CA GLN A 199 -0.60 -7.41 -14.81
C GLN A 199 -1.55 -8.11 -15.78
N VAL A 200 -2.64 -8.72 -15.30
CA VAL A 200 -3.56 -9.50 -16.14
C VAL A 200 -4.48 -8.62 -16.95
N LYS A 201 -4.98 -7.52 -16.38
CA LYS A 201 -5.94 -6.67 -17.09
C LYS A 201 -5.31 -5.65 -18.05
N LYS A 202 -3.97 -5.56 -18.13
CA LYS A 202 -3.23 -4.52 -18.89
C LYS A 202 -3.80 -3.11 -18.68
N HIS A 203 -4.40 -2.85 -17.51
CA HIS A 203 -4.96 -1.54 -17.22
C HIS A 203 -3.81 -0.53 -17.22
N THR A 204 -4.07 0.67 -17.75
CA THR A 204 -3.13 1.77 -17.55
C THR A 204 -2.96 1.95 -16.05
N SER A 205 -1.71 2.09 -15.60
CA SER A 205 -1.33 2.24 -14.20
C SER A 205 -2.27 3.16 -13.40
N TYR A 206 -2.65 4.28 -14.02
CA TYR A 206 -3.55 5.29 -13.47
C TYR A 206 -4.99 4.81 -13.28
N LEU A 207 -5.50 3.94 -14.15
CA LEU A 207 -6.87 3.40 -14.06
C LEU A 207 -7.00 2.51 -12.83
N MET A 208 -5.99 1.68 -12.55
CA MET A 208 -5.94 0.90 -11.32
C MET A 208 -5.87 1.77 -10.06
N THR A 209 -5.11 2.86 -10.09
CA THR A 209 -5.09 3.85 -9.00
C THR A 209 -6.46 4.48 -8.78
N ILE A 210 -7.15 4.89 -9.86
CA ILE A 210 -8.51 5.46 -9.78
C ILE A 210 -9.48 4.45 -9.18
N GLU A 211 -9.48 3.22 -9.67
CA GLU A 211 -10.36 2.16 -9.18
C GLU A 211 -10.14 1.85 -7.70
N MET A 212 -8.89 1.67 -7.27
CA MET A 212 -8.55 1.44 -5.87
C MET A 212 -8.94 2.63 -4.98
N SER A 213 -8.71 3.87 -5.43
CA SER A 213 -9.10 5.06 -4.68
C SER A 213 -10.62 5.26 -4.62
N VAL A 214 -11.37 4.90 -5.66
CA VAL A 214 -12.84 4.95 -5.66
C VAL A 214 -13.39 3.90 -4.70
N VAL A 215 -12.93 2.64 -4.78
CA VAL A 215 -13.36 1.57 -3.87
C VAL A 215 -12.98 1.90 -2.42
N GLY A 216 -11.76 2.43 -2.21
CA GLY A 216 -11.30 2.90 -0.90
C GLY A 216 -12.18 4.04 -0.35
N SER A 217 -12.51 5.04 -1.18
CA SER A 217 -13.40 6.14 -0.80
C SER A 217 -14.80 5.63 -0.43
N LEU A 218 -15.37 4.71 -1.22
CA LEU A 218 -16.66 4.10 -0.93
C LEU A 218 -16.65 3.33 0.39
N CYS A 219 -15.59 2.56 0.65
CA CYS A 219 -15.42 1.82 1.90
C CYS A 219 -15.31 2.76 3.11
N LEU A 220 -14.55 3.86 2.99
CA LEU A 220 -14.42 4.86 4.04
C LEU A 220 -15.74 5.62 4.28
N LEU A 221 -16.46 6.00 3.23
CA LEU A 221 -17.78 6.62 3.34
C LEU A 221 -18.79 5.68 4.02
N ALA A 222 -18.78 4.39 3.67
CA ALA A 222 -19.63 3.40 4.34
C ALA A 222 -19.24 3.22 5.82
N SER A 223 -17.95 3.30 6.15
CA SER A 223 -17.45 3.24 7.53
C SER A 223 -17.86 4.47 8.35
N LEU A 224 -17.88 5.67 7.75
CA LEU A 224 -18.31 6.91 8.40
C LEU A 224 -19.74 6.85 8.93
N CYS A 225 -20.65 6.12 8.28
CA CYS A 225 -22.03 5.97 8.76
C CYS A 225 -22.13 5.31 10.14
N LYS A 226 -21.11 4.54 10.56
CA LYS A 226 -21.09 3.81 11.85
C LYS A 226 -19.96 4.24 12.78
N SER A 227 -19.04 5.10 12.34
CA SER A 227 -17.83 5.43 13.10
C SER A 227 -17.97 6.71 13.94
N PRO A 228 -17.18 6.83 15.04
CA PRO A 228 -17.09 8.07 15.82
C PRO A 228 -16.65 9.27 14.98
N ASP A 229 -15.80 9.03 13.98
CA ASP A 229 -15.33 10.05 13.04
C ASP A 229 -16.48 10.61 12.19
N GLY A 230 -17.47 9.79 11.84
CA GLY A 230 -18.67 10.27 11.13
C GLY A 230 -19.54 11.18 11.98
N MET A 231 -19.68 10.88 13.28
CA MET A 231 -20.36 11.79 14.21
C MET A 231 -19.60 13.11 14.38
N ALA A 232 -18.26 13.05 14.45
CA ALA A 232 -17.42 14.23 14.52
C ALA A 232 -17.55 15.10 13.26
N ILE A 233 -17.55 14.50 12.07
CA ILE A 233 -17.76 15.21 10.79
C ILE A 233 -19.16 15.84 10.74
N LYS A 234 -20.20 15.13 11.20
CA LYS A 234 -21.57 15.66 11.23
C LYS A 234 -21.72 16.85 12.19
N LYS A 235 -20.97 16.84 13.31
CA LYS A 235 -21.02 17.89 14.34
C LYS A 235 -20.15 19.11 14.03
N HIS A 236 -18.95 18.89 13.51
CA HIS A 236 -17.93 19.94 13.34
C HIS A 236 -17.67 20.33 11.88
N GLY A 237 -18.20 19.57 10.92
CA GLY A 237 -17.95 19.72 9.49
C GLY A 237 -16.74 18.90 9.01
N PHE A 238 -16.68 18.68 7.69
CA PHE A 238 -15.64 17.87 7.05
C PHE A 238 -14.23 18.50 7.17
N PHE A 239 -14.14 19.83 7.08
CA PHE A 239 -12.89 20.58 7.11
C PHE A 239 -12.51 21.07 8.51
N TYR A 240 -12.99 20.41 9.56
CA TYR A 240 -12.68 20.82 10.93
C TYR A 240 -11.18 20.65 11.25
N GLY A 241 -10.55 21.72 11.75
CA GLY A 241 -9.12 21.74 12.06
C GLY A 241 -8.20 21.83 10.83
N TRP A 242 -8.76 21.99 9.63
CA TRP A 242 -7.97 22.11 8.41
C TRP A 242 -7.32 23.48 8.31
N THR A 243 -6.06 23.48 7.89
CA THR A 243 -5.32 24.70 7.53
C THR A 243 -4.84 24.57 6.08
N PRO A 244 -4.51 25.65 5.37
CA PRO A 244 -3.95 25.54 4.02
C PRO A 244 -2.72 24.61 3.96
N TRP A 245 -1.99 24.49 5.07
CA TRP A 245 -0.84 23.59 5.20
C TRP A 245 -1.22 22.10 5.25
N THR A 246 -2.44 21.73 5.66
CA THR A 246 -2.89 20.33 5.64
C THR A 246 -3.03 19.79 4.21
N LEU A 247 -3.06 20.66 3.20
CA LEU A 247 -3.06 20.26 1.78
C LEU A 247 -1.70 19.70 1.34
N VAL A 248 -0.60 20.11 1.97
CA VAL A 248 0.75 19.63 1.64
C VAL A 248 0.86 18.10 1.78
N PRO A 249 0.55 17.48 2.94
CA PRO A 249 0.59 16.03 3.07
C PRO A 249 -0.47 15.31 2.22
N VAL A 250 -1.58 15.96 1.86
CA VAL A 250 -2.61 15.41 0.97
C VAL A 250 -2.08 15.29 -0.46
N ILE A 251 -1.48 16.35 -0.99
CA ILE A 251 -0.86 16.35 -2.33
C ILE A 251 0.32 15.38 -2.36
N PHE A 252 1.14 15.37 -1.30
CA PHE A 252 2.29 14.47 -1.20
C PHE A 252 1.85 12.99 -1.14
N ASN A 253 0.73 12.68 -0.49
CA ASN A 253 0.11 11.36 -0.53
C ASN A 253 -0.34 10.99 -1.95
N ALA A 254 -0.95 11.93 -2.66
CA ALA A 254 -1.46 11.70 -4.00
C ALA A 254 -0.34 11.39 -5.00
N VAL A 255 0.77 12.14 -4.93
CA VAL A 255 1.99 11.87 -5.71
C VAL A 255 2.53 10.47 -5.39
N GLY A 256 2.58 10.11 -4.10
CA GLY A 256 2.99 8.78 -3.66
C GLY A 256 2.17 7.65 -4.30
N GLY A 257 0.83 7.76 -4.23
CA GLY A 257 -0.07 6.76 -4.81
C GLY A 257 0.11 6.57 -6.32
N ILE A 258 0.37 7.65 -7.06
CA ILE A 258 0.64 7.59 -8.51
C ILE A 258 2.00 6.93 -8.77
N LEU A 259 3.03 7.30 -8.01
CA LEU A 259 4.36 6.70 -8.12
C LEU A 259 4.31 5.18 -7.83
N VAL A 260 3.54 4.73 -6.83
CA VAL A 260 3.31 3.29 -6.58
C VAL A 260 2.73 2.62 -7.82
N GLY A 261 1.67 3.20 -8.39
CA GLY A 261 1.07 2.67 -9.62
C GLY A 261 2.10 2.56 -10.75
N LEU A 262 2.91 3.61 -10.96
CA LEU A 262 3.90 3.67 -12.04
C LEU A 262 5.00 2.62 -11.84
N VAL A 263 5.51 2.48 -10.62
CA VAL A 263 6.50 1.46 -10.26
C VAL A 263 5.93 0.06 -10.45
N THR A 264 4.71 -0.21 -10.00
CA THR A 264 4.08 -1.54 -10.16
C THR A 264 3.90 -1.90 -11.63
N ALA A 265 3.48 -0.94 -12.47
CA ALA A 265 3.32 -1.17 -13.90
C ALA A 265 4.68 -1.41 -14.61
N HIS A 266 5.67 -0.55 -14.36
CA HIS A 266 6.95 -0.61 -15.08
C HIS A 266 7.90 -1.66 -14.50
N ALA A 267 8.09 -1.73 -13.19
CA ALA A 267 8.96 -2.73 -12.57
C ALA A 267 8.35 -4.14 -12.60
N GLY A 268 7.02 -4.24 -12.50
CA GLY A 268 6.30 -5.51 -12.58
C GLY A 268 6.21 -6.09 -14.00
N GLY A 269 6.14 -5.24 -15.02
CA GLY A 269 6.10 -5.62 -16.43
C GLY A 269 7.48 -6.01 -16.99
N VAL A 270 8.53 -5.24 -16.66
CA VAL A 270 9.90 -5.49 -17.15
C VAL A 270 10.43 -6.87 -16.72
N ARG A 271 10.00 -7.39 -15.57
CA ARG A 271 10.42 -8.73 -15.10
C ARG A 271 9.74 -9.90 -15.84
N LYS A 272 8.72 -9.63 -16.66
CA LYS A 272 8.01 -10.65 -17.46
C LYS A 272 8.51 -10.77 -18.89
N GLU A 273 9.12 -9.74 -19.46
CA GLU A 273 9.69 -9.79 -20.83
C GLU A 273 11.03 -10.55 -20.91
N SER A 274 11.57 -11.01 -19.77
CA SER A 274 12.82 -11.76 -19.66
C SER A 274 12.64 -13.29 -19.59
N ARG A 275 11.42 -13.84 -19.77
CA ARG A 275 11.19 -15.29 -19.81
C ARG A 275 10.59 -15.77 -21.11
#